data_AF-A0A949X5R6-F1
#
_entry.id   AF-A0A949X5R6-F1
#
_cell.length_a   1.000
_cell.length_b   1.000
_cell.length_c   1.000
_cell.angle_alpha   90.00
_cell.angle_beta   90.00
_cell.angle_gamma   90.00
#
_symmetry.space_group_name_H-M   'P 1'
#
loop_
_entity.id
_entity.type
_entity.pdbx_description
1 polymer ?
#
loop_
_entity_poly.entity_id
_entity_poly.type
_entity_poly.pdbx_seq_one_letter_code
_entity_poly.pdbx_strand_id
1 'polypeptide(L)'
;NGVYHTMESMGLKRSTKWTGNQAQHIIPAEMADNPVIQKIGMDLDNASNGILLRTPDAELSAMSRHRAYHSVYNDVVRNELNKLDINQSVDVLQKQVFDLQNDLRRLQESGVPLYPSQGATVDLWERSLDRIRK
;
A
#
# COMPACT_ATOMS: atom_id res chain seq x y z
N ASN A 1 -10.50 21.38 -6.50
CA ASN A 1 -11.39 20.51 -7.30
C ASN A 1 -10.59 19.31 -7.79
N GLY A 2 -10.61 18.17 -7.08
CA GLY A 2 -9.77 17.04 -7.50
C GLY A 2 -9.84 15.75 -6.67
N VAL A 3 -10.94 15.47 -5.96
CA VAL A 3 -11.05 14.23 -5.16
C VAL A 3 -12.37 13.48 -5.42
N TYR A 4 -13.02 13.73 -6.56
CA TYR A 4 -14.35 13.19 -6.87
C TYR A 4 -14.34 12.00 -7.84
N HIS A 5 -13.18 11.40 -8.13
CA HIS A 5 -13.07 10.28 -9.07
C HIS A 5 -12.85 8.92 -8.44
N THR A 6 -12.56 8.84 -7.14
CA THR A 6 -12.15 7.58 -6.51
C THR A 6 -13.33 6.68 -6.10
N MET A 7 -14.53 7.22 -5.86
CA MET A 7 -15.64 6.41 -5.30
C MET A 7 -16.33 5.52 -6.33
N GLU A 8 -16.56 6.01 -7.56
CA GLU A 8 -17.23 5.22 -8.61
C GLU A 8 -16.31 4.15 -9.21
N SER A 9 -15.01 4.44 -9.33
CA SER A 9 -14.02 3.46 -9.80
C SER A 9 -13.81 2.30 -8.83
N MET A 10 -14.14 2.50 -7.54
CA MET A 10 -14.17 1.45 -6.50
C MET A 10 -15.54 0.77 -6.36
N GLY A 11 -16.49 0.99 -7.29
CA GLY A 11 -17.79 0.32 -7.30
C GLY A 11 -18.80 0.83 -6.27
N LEU A 12 -18.56 2.00 -5.66
CA LEU A 12 -19.41 2.56 -4.62
C LEU A 12 -20.28 3.71 -5.17
N LYS A 13 -21.52 3.80 -4.66
CA LYS A 13 -22.44 4.89 -5.04
C LYS A 13 -21.90 6.24 -4.58
N ARG A 14 -22.02 7.26 -5.43
CA ARG A 14 -21.67 8.68 -5.17
C ARG A 14 -22.23 9.25 -3.86
N SER A 15 -23.32 8.71 -3.34
CA SER A 15 -24.01 9.14 -2.12
C SER A 15 -23.52 8.48 -0.83
N THR A 16 -22.50 7.62 -0.89
CA THR A 16 -21.97 6.93 0.28
C THR A 16 -21.25 7.93 1.18
N LYS A 17 -21.87 8.31 2.31
CA LYS A 17 -21.18 9.06 3.37
C LYS A 17 -20.17 8.13 4.04
N TRP A 18 -18.91 8.35 3.74
CA TRP A 18 -17.79 7.51 4.13
C TRP A 18 -17.22 7.98 5.47
N THR A 19 -17.88 7.63 6.57
CA THR A 19 -17.40 7.90 7.93
C THR A 19 -16.87 6.60 8.53
N GLY A 20 -15.55 6.41 8.55
CA GLY A 20 -14.92 5.30 9.28
C GLY A 20 -14.07 4.31 8.48
N ASN A 21 -13.75 4.56 7.21
CA ASN A 21 -12.63 3.89 6.52
C ASN A 21 -11.70 4.94 5.86
N GLN A 22 -10.40 4.67 5.67
CA GLN A 22 -9.54 5.48 4.78
C GLN A 22 -9.14 4.64 3.57
N ALA A 23 -9.22 5.22 2.37
CA ALA A 23 -8.69 4.60 1.17
C ALA A 23 -7.16 4.71 1.19
N GLN A 24 -6.49 3.58 1.05
CA GLN A 24 -5.03 3.45 1.11
C GLN A 24 -4.54 2.80 -0.20
N HIS A 25 -3.42 3.26 -0.73
CA HIS A 25 -2.72 2.55 -1.80
C HIS A 25 -1.97 1.33 -1.23
N ILE A 26 -2.12 0.17 -1.87
CA ILE A 26 -1.39 -1.04 -1.50
C ILE A 26 0.08 -0.87 -1.88
N ILE A 27 0.38 -0.53 -3.13
CA ILE A 27 1.69 -0.02 -3.51
C ILE A 27 1.65 1.51 -3.35
N PRO A 28 2.38 2.10 -2.38
CA PRO A 28 2.31 3.53 -2.11
C PRO A 28 2.67 4.37 -3.33
N ALA A 29 2.08 5.57 -3.42
CA ALA A 29 2.40 6.52 -4.50
C ALA A 29 3.88 6.93 -4.49
N GLU A 30 4.54 6.87 -3.32
CA GLU A 30 5.96 7.09 -3.14
C GLU A 30 6.85 6.02 -3.81
N MET A 31 6.27 4.97 -4.40
CA MET A 31 6.99 3.98 -5.21
C MET A 31 7.07 4.37 -6.70
N ALA A 32 6.53 5.52 -7.11
CA ALA A 32 6.57 5.99 -8.50
C ALA A 32 7.99 6.18 -9.05
N ASP A 33 8.98 6.40 -8.17
CA ASP A 33 10.40 6.50 -8.52
C ASP A 33 11.12 5.13 -8.60
N ASN A 34 10.46 4.04 -8.21
CA ASN A 34 11.06 2.71 -8.24
C ASN A 34 11.24 2.23 -9.71
N PRO A 35 12.44 1.77 -10.10
CA PRO A 35 12.71 1.34 -11.48
C PRO A 35 11.80 0.21 -11.97
N VAL A 36 11.39 -0.72 -11.09
CA VAL A 36 10.49 -1.81 -11.46
C VAL A 36 9.12 -1.26 -11.80
N ILE A 37 8.58 -0.38 -10.96
CA ILE A 37 7.27 0.27 -11.15
C ILE A 37 7.24 1.06 -12.45
N GLN A 38 8.29 1.82 -12.74
CA GLN A 38 8.44 2.56 -14.00
C GLN A 38 8.52 1.62 -15.20
N LYS A 39 9.30 0.54 -15.11
CA LYS A 39 9.49 -0.42 -16.19
C LYS A 39 8.19 -1.14 -16.58
N ILE A 40 7.37 -1.50 -15.59
CA ILE A 40 6.10 -2.19 -15.85
C ILE A 40 4.96 -1.24 -16.22
N GLY A 41 5.16 0.08 -16.08
CA GLY A 41 4.15 1.09 -16.38
C GLY A 41 2.92 1.00 -15.48
N MET A 42 3.09 0.66 -14.20
CA MET A 42 1.96 0.50 -13.28
C MET A 42 1.28 1.84 -12.99
N ASP A 43 -0.04 1.89 -13.17
CA ASP A 43 -0.89 2.99 -12.72
C ASP A 43 -1.18 2.85 -11.21
N LEU A 44 -0.49 3.65 -10.39
CA LEU A 44 -0.61 3.62 -8.93
C LEU A 44 -1.97 4.14 -8.44
N ASP A 45 -2.68 4.93 -9.25
CA ASP A 45 -4.02 5.45 -8.93
C ASP A 45 -5.14 4.50 -9.39
N ASN A 46 -4.79 3.35 -9.97
CA ASN A 46 -5.75 2.35 -10.38
C ASN A 46 -6.54 1.80 -9.18
N ALA A 47 -7.84 1.57 -9.36
CA ALA A 47 -8.71 1.05 -8.30
C ALA A 47 -8.23 -0.32 -7.74
N SER A 48 -7.55 -1.15 -8.54
CA SER A 48 -6.97 -2.42 -8.09
C SER A 48 -5.84 -2.24 -7.05
N ASN A 49 -5.19 -1.08 -7.06
CA ASN A 49 -4.18 -0.66 -6.08
C ASN A 49 -4.79 0.00 -4.83
N GLY A 50 -6.11 0.10 -4.74
CA GLY A 50 -6.81 0.59 -3.57
C GLY A 50 -7.21 -0.52 -2.59
N ILE A 51 -7.14 -0.21 -1.29
CA ILE A 51 -7.77 -0.98 -0.22
C ILE A 51 -8.49 -0.05 0.75
N LEU A 52 -9.61 -0.52 1.31
CA LEU A 52 -10.41 0.23 2.28
C LEU A 52 -10.12 -0.32 3.67
N LEU A 53 -9.44 0.46 4.49
CA LEU A 53 -9.10 0.06 5.86
C LEU A 53 -10.04 0.74 6.86
N ARG A 54 -10.42 0.03 7.92
CA ARG A 54 -11.15 0.62 9.06
C ARG A 54 -10.34 1.78 9.64
N THR A 55 -10.97 2.94 9.78
CA THR A 55 -10.36 4.10 10.42
C THR A 55 -10.08 3.73 11.88
N PRO A 56 -8.83 3.84 12.35
CA PRO A 56 -8.56 3.78 13.78
C PRO A 56 -9.40 4.84 14.49
N ASP A 57 -10.01 4.53 15.63
CA ASP A 57 -10.73 5.52 16.43
C ASP A 57 -9.87 6.79 16.56
N ALA A 58 -10.45 7.90 16.11
CA ALA A 58 -9.71 9.08 15.74
C ALA A 58 -9.22 9.84 16.99
N GLU A 59 -8.02 9.53 17.48
CA GLU A 59 -7.22 10.48 18.27
C GLU A 59 -5.71 10.25 18.06
N LEU A 60 -5.14 10.85 17.01
CA LEU A 60 -3.72 11.21 16.99
C LEU A 60 -3.52 12.48 16.14
N SER A 61 -3.69 13.64 16.76
CA SER A 61 -3.05 14.86 16.28
C SER A 61 -2.37 15.59 17.43
N ALA A 62 -1.04 15.60 17.41
CA ALA A 62 -0.22 16.56 18.15
C ALA A 62 1.01 16.86 17.28
N MET A 63 0.97 17.99 16.58
CA MET A 63 1.95 18.39 15.56
C MET A 63 3.41 18.42 16.08
N SER A 64 4.31 17.71 15.39
CA SER A 64 5.56 18.28 14.84
C SER A 64 6.27 17.34 13.88
N ARG A 65 6.63 17.91 12.70
CA ARG A 65 7.54 17.47 11.63
C ARG A 65 7.08 16.31 10.72
N HIS A 66 6.92 16.68 9.45
CA HIS A 66 6.71 15.91 8.22
C HIS A 66 7.76 14.79 7.99
N ARG A 67 7.85 13.80 8.88
CA ARG A 67 8.68 12.58 8.74
C ARG A 67 8.11 11.34 9.45
N ALA A 68 6.87 11.39 9.95
CA ALA A 68 6.15 10.25 10.53
C ALA A 68 5.08 9.70 9.55
N TYR A 69 5.35 9.81 8.25
CA TYR A 69 4.46 9.36 7.17
C TYR A 69 4.84 7.94 6.77
N HIS A 70 3.98 6.94 7.04
CA HIS A 70 4.05 5.52 6.62
C HIS A 70 5.45 4.87 6.46
N SER A 71 6.49 5.34 7.16
CA SER A 71 7.87 5.07 6.73
C SER A 71 8.16 3.59 6.76
N VAL A 72 7.72 2.90 7.81
CA VAL A 72 7.86 1.45 7.93
C VAL A 72 7.19 0.71 6.77
N TYR A 73 5.93 1.01 6.45
CA TYR A 73 5.22 0.34 5.36
C TYR A 73 5.84 0.65 4.00
N ASN A 74 6.15 1.92 3.74
CA ASN A 74 6.80 2.35 2.51
C ASN A 74 8.19 1.73 2.34
N ASP A 75 8.96 1.61 3.42
CA ASP A 75 10.28 0.96 3.44
C ASP A 75 10.15 -0.53 3.13
N VAL A 76 9.15 -1.22 3.69
CA VAL A 76 8.87 -2.63 3.37
C VAL A 76 8.55 -2.79 1.90
N VAL A 77 7.62 -2.01 1.35
CA VAL A 77 7.25 -2.12 -0.07
C VAL A 77 8.44 -1.79 -0.97
N ARG A 78 9.23 -0.75 -0.64
CA ARG A 78 10.45 -0.40 -1.37
C ARG A 78 11.47 -1.52 -1.34
N ASN A 79 11.69 -2.15 -0.18
CA ASN A 79 12.62 -3.26 -0.03
C ASN A 79 12.18 -4.47 -0.85
N GLU A 80 10.90 -4.80 -0.85
CA GLU A 80 10.35 -5.90 -1.66
C GLU A 80 10.51 -5.66 -3.16
N LEU A 81 10.22 -4.44 -3.63
CA LEU A 81 10.43 -4.07 -5.03
C LEU A 81 11.92 -4.11 -5.42
N ASN A 82 12.80 -3.68 -4.52
CA ASN A 82 14.25 -3.70 -4.74
C ASN A 82 14.87 -5.11 -4.77
N LYS A 83 14.15 -6.13 -4.27
CA LYS A 83 14.58 -7.55 -4.36
C LYS A 83 14.32 -8.15 -5.74
N LEU A 84 13.49 -7.51 -6.58
CA LEU A 84 13.16 -8.00 -7.92
C LEU A 84 14.33 -7.74 -8.90
N ASP A 85 14.59 -8.70 -9.78
CA ASP A 85 15.61 -8.52 -10.82
C ASP A 85 15.06 -7.68 -11.97
N ILE A 86 15.44 -6.40 -12.01
CA ILE A 86 15.02 -5.45 -13.03
C ILE A 86 15.35 -5.90 -14.46
N ASN A 87 16.26 -6.85 -14.66
CA ASN A 87 16.59 -7.37 -15.99
C ASN A 87 15.59 -8.40 -16.52
N GLN A 88 14.68 -8.90 -15.67
CA GLN A 88 13.60 -9.79 -16.10
C GLN A 88 12.64 -9.10 -17.08
N SER A 89 11.87 -9.89 -17.83
CA SER A 89 10.88 -9.36 -18.77
C SER A 89 9.78 -8.59 -18.04
N VAL A 90 9.11 -7.69 -18.77
CA VAL A 90 7.97 -6.91 -18.23
C VAL A 90 6.89 -7.84 -17.69
N ASP A 91 6.55 -8.92 -18.41
CA ASP A 91 5.51 -9.88 -17.97
C ASP A 91 5.86 -10.56 -16.64
N VAL A 92 7.14 -10.93 -16.44
CA VAL A 92 7.61 -11.54 -15.20
C VAL A 92 7.54 -10.55 -14.05
N LEU A 93 8.03 -9.31 -14.27
CA LEU A 93 7.99 -8.25 -13.26
C LEU A 93 6.54 -7.85 -12.91
N GLN A 94 5.65 -7.76 -13.90
CA GLN A 94 4.22 -7.49 -13.67
C GLN A 94 3.59 -8.57 -12.79
N LYS A 95 3.87 -9.86 -13.08
CA LYS A 95 3.39 -10.95 -12.24
C LYS A 95 3.94 -10.86 -10.81
N GLN A 96 5.23 -10.61 -10.64
CA GLN A 96 5.85 -10.48 -9.30
C GLN A 96 5.29 -9.30 -8.51
N VAL A 97 5.08 -8.14 -9.15
CA VAL A 97 4.49 -6.96 -8.50
C VAL A 97 3.02 -7.22 -8.15
N PHE A 98 2.27 -7.92 -9.01
CA PHE A 98 0.90 -8.34 -8.71
C PHE A 98 0.85 -9.32 -7.52
N ASP A 99 1.73 -10.31 -7.47
CA ASP A 99 1.83 -11.25 -6.35
C ASP A 99 2.16 -10.50 -5.05
N LEU A 100 3.13 -9.56 -5.08
CA LEU A 100 3.44 -8.68 -3.96
C LEU A 100 2.23 -7.84 -3.52
N GLN A 101 1.50 -7.25 -4.46
CA GLN A 101 0.30 -6.46 -4.16
C GLN A 101 -0.76 -7.30 -3.41
N ASN A 102 -0.97 -8.55 -3.83
CA ASN A 102 -1.93 -9.44 -3.17
C ASN A 102 -1.47 -9.86 -1.77
N ASP A 103 -0.18 -10.12 -1.58
CA ASP A 103 0.39 -10.43 -0.27
C ASP A 103 0.22 -9.26 0.71
N LEU A 104 0.55 -8.04 0.27
CA LEU A 104 0.39 -6.83 1.06
C LEU A 104 -1.07 -6.57 1.42
N ARG A 105 -1.99 -6.74 0.46
CA ARG A 105 -3.44 -6.66 0.68
C ARG A 105 -3.87 -7.62 1.79
N ARG A 106 -3.50 -8.89 1.69
CA ARG A 106 -3.86 -9.93 2.67
C ARG A 106 -3.37 -9.59 4.08
N LEU A 107 -2.14 -9.08 4.20
CA LEU A 107 -1.58 -8.69 5.49
C LEU A 107 -2.30 -7.49 6.11
N GLN A 108 -2.62 -6.47 5.29
CA GLN A 108 -3.41 -5.33 5.74
C GLN A 108 -4.83 -5.75 6.18
N GLU A 109 -5.48 -6.64 5.43
CA GLU A 109 -6.80 -7.20 5.78
C GLU A 109 -6.76 -8.05 7.06
N SER A 110 -5.63 -8.69 7.33
CA SER A 110 -5.41 -9.45 8.58
C SER A 110 -5.05 -8.57 9.79
N GLY A 111 -4.90 -7.26 9.59
CA GLY A 111 -4.68 -6.29 10.67
C GLY A 111 -3.22 -6.12 11.09
N VAL A 112 -2.25 -6.43 10.22
CA VAL A 112 -0.84 -6.09 10.50
C VAL A 112 -0.72 -4.56 10.62
N PRO A 113 -0.11 -4.03 11.70
CA PRO A 113 -0.08 -2.59 11.95
C PRO A 113 0.72 -1.86 10.87
N LEU A 114 0.18 -0.73 10.40
CA LEU A 114 0.83 0.13 9.40
C LEU A 114 1.68 1.23 10.04
N TYR A 115 1.35 1.64 11.28
CA TYR A 115 1.98 2.77 11.95
C TYR A 115 2.92 2.32 13.06
N PRO A 116 4.11 2.96 13.22
CA PRO A 116 5.01 2.67 14.34
C PRO A 116 4.33 2.82 15.71
N SER A 117 3.41 3.78 15.86
CA SER A 117 2.61 3.98 17.07
C SER A 117 1.70 2.78 17.42
N GLN A 118 1.42 1.92 16.45
CA GLN A 118 0.65 0.69 16.61
C GLN A 118 1.55 -0.56 16.66
N GLY A 119 2.88 -0.38 16.74
CA GLY A 119 3.85 -1.48 16.77
C GLY A 119 4.32 -1.96 15.39
N ALA A 120 4.06 -1.20 14.31
CA ALA A 120 4.61 -1.54 13.01
C ALA A 120 6.14 -1.43 12.99
N THR A 121 6.82 -2.51 12.56
CA THR A 121 8.25 -2.53 12.29
C THR A 121 8.52 -3.23 10.95
N VAL A 122 9.64 -2.91 10.29
CA VAL A 122 10.03 -3.56 9.02
C VAL A 122 10.12 -5.07 9.21
N ASP A 123 10.81 -5.49 10.27
CA ASP A 123 11.01 -6.89 10.65
C ASP A 123 9.69 -7.64 10.96
N LEU A 124 8.67 -6.98 11.54
CA LEU A 124 7.33 -7.58 11.69
C LEU A 124 6.68 -7.86 10.34
N TRP A 125 6.77 -6.92 9.42
CA TRP A 125 6.20 -7.03 8.08
C TRP A 125 6.91 -8.10 7.25
N GLU A 126 8.24 -8.11 7.25
CA GLU A 126 9.04 -9.11 6.54
C GLU A 126 8.73 -10.53 7.03
N ARG A 127 8.71 -10.76 8.36
CA ARG A 127 8.29 -12.05 8.90
C ARG A 127 6.86 -12.44 8.54
N SER A 128 5.97 -11.44 8.41
CA SER A 128 4.58 -11.69 8.05
C SER A 128 4.44 -12.09 6.59
N LEU A 129 5.21 -11.47 5.69
CA LEU A 129 5.33 -11.85 4.29
C LEU A 129 5.91 -13.27 4.16
N ASP A 130 7.00 -13.56 4.85
CA ASP A 130 7.62 -14.89 4.87
C ASP A 130 6.65 -15.97 5.35
N ARG A 131 5.77 -15.65 6.30
CA ARG A 131 4.77 -16.60 6.81
C ARG A 131 3.68 -16.94 5.79
N ILE A 132 3.26 -15.99 4.94
CA ILE A 132 2.17 -16.22 3.98
C ILE A 132 2.66 -16.75 2.63
N ARG A 133 3.96 -16.63 2.34
CA ARG A 133 4.60 -17.14 1.12
C ARG A 133 5.16 -18.56 1.26
N LYS A 134 5.20 -19.10 2.48
CA LYS A 134 5.50 -20.51 2.77
C LYS A 134 4.28 -21.39 2.53
#